data_AF-A0A952RJ61-F1
#
_entry.id   AF-A0A952RJ61-F1
#
_cell.length_a   1.000
_cell.length_b   1.000
_cell.length_c   1.000
_cell.angle_alpha   90.00
_cell.angle_beta   90.00
_cell.angle_gamma   90.00
#
_symmetry.space_group_name_H-M   'P 1'
#
loop_
_entity.id
_entity.type
_entity.pdbx_description
1 polymer ?
#
loop_
_entity_poly.entity_id
_entity_poly.type
_entity_poly.pdbx_seq_one_letter_code
_entity_poly.pdbx_strand_id
1 'polypeptide(L)'
;MASSVGFERGTILLEGSAAGVRGAVWDPDVGRHRAPAYLFGEVAARADADGDALAGDLRAAWTAKPRSIEALRLRDYQADALARWYAHERRGIVALPTGAGKTRVALAAIFELGVPALVLVPTRALLAEWAHALAAALKEPIGIVGDGENTIQRVTVMTFESGFRRLDLAGASFGLLVVDEVHHFGSGARVEALEACAAPARLGLSATAPPPRSEAALRLSELVGPVVIEVPVEELAGTHLAPFDVVCIPMVLCVDERWTFGLRSPRVVPFSGAIDPWALRAAARRAAGSSEDAA
;
A
#
# COMPACT_ATOMS: atom_id res chain seq x y z
N MET A 1 16.90 12.94 -30.63
CA MET A 1 15.69 12.20 -31.04
C MET A 1 14.58 12.60 -30.08
N ALA A 2 13.34 12.76 -30.56
CA ALA A 2 12.22 13.04 -29.66
C ALA A 2 12.04 11.89 -28.68
N SER A 3 11.79 12.20 -27.41
CA SER A 3 11.59 11.21 -26.36
C SER A 3 10.19 10.65 -26.42
N SER A 4 10.06 9.33 -26.36
CA SER A 4 8.79 8.63 -26.46
C SER A 4 8.63 7.59 -25.36
N VAL A 5 7.39 7.41 -24.93
CA VAL A 5 6.98 6.33 -24.03
C VAL A 5 5.75 5.64 -24.59
N GLY A 6 5.68 4.32 -24.42
CA GLY A 6 4.48 3.54 -24.67
C GLY A 6 4.33 2.47 -23.60
N PHE A 7 3.10 2.07 -23.29
CA PHE A 7 2.85 0.98 -22.35
C PHE A 7 2.57 -0.32 -23.09
N GLU A 8 3.22 -1.40 -22.70
CA GLU A 8 3.01 -2.73 -23.25
C GLU A 8 3.24 -3.80 -22.19
N ARG A 9 2.23 -4.63 -21.91
CA ARG A 9 2.33 -5.84 -21.07
C ARG A 9 3.06 -5.61 -19.74
N GLY A 10 2.64 -4.58 -19.00
CA GLY A 10 3.20 -4.29 -17.67
C GLY A 10 4.58 -3.62 -17.71
N THR A 11 5.03 -3.20 -18.89
CA THR A 11 6.30 -2.50 -19.08
C THR A 11 6.09 -1.22 -19.88
N ILE A 12 7.10 -0.37 -19.86
CA ILE A 12 7.18 0.82 -20.71
C ILE A 12 8.26 0.64 -21.78
N LEU A 13 7.91 0.97 -23.01
CA LEU A 13 8.81 1.06 -24.15
C LEU A 13 9.28 2.50 -24.29
N LEU A 14 10.59 2.69 -24.49
CA LEU A 14 11.28 3.96 -24.35
C LEU A 14 12.23 4.21 -25.53
N GLU A 15 12.28 5.46 -25.98
CA GLU A 15 13.22 5.95 -27.00
C GLU A 15 13.75 7.35 -26.64
N GLY A 16 14.85 7.75 -27.27
CA GLY A 16 15.43 9.08 -27.04
C GLY A 16 16.01 9.22 -25.62
N SER A 17 15.82 10.39 -25.00
CA SER A 17 16.28 10.65 -23.62
C SER A 17 15.52 9.82 -22.58
N ALA A 18 14.29 9.38 -22.89
CA ALA A 18 13.47 8.54 -22.00
C ALA A 18 14.11 7.16 -21.70
N ALA A 19 14.97 6.66 -22.61
CA ALA A 19 15.67 5.38 -22.42
C ALA A 19 16.75 5.43 -21.32
N GLY A 20 17.11 6.62 -20.81
CA GLY A 20 18.14 6.79 -19.78
C GLY A 20 17.71 6.43 -18.35
N VAL A 21 16.51 5.87 -18.14
CA VAL A 21 16.05 5.44 -16.81
C VAL A 21 16.78 4.19 -16.34
N ARG A 22 17.02 4.09 -15.02
CA ARG A 22 17.72 2.92 -14.45
C ARG A 22 16.92 1.65 -14.72
N GLY A 23 17.61 0.61 -15.20
CA GLY A 23 16.98 -0.69 -15.45
C GLY A 23 16.29 -0.79 -16.81
N ALA A 24 16.37 0.23 -17.67
CA ALA A 24 15.98 0.09 -19.08
C ALA A 24 16.96 -0.83 -19.83
N VAL A 25 16.42 -1.78 -20.59
CA VAL A 25 17.17 -2.76 -21.37
C VAL A 25 16.73 -2.71 -22.82
N TRP A 26 17.65 -2.82 -23.78
CA TRP A 26 17.29 -2.89 -25.20
C TRP A 26 16.54 -4.18 -25.51
N ASP A 27 15.35 -4.07 -26.11
CA ASP A 27 14.52 -5.18 -26.57
C ASP A 27 14.65 -5.29 -28.11
N PRO A 28 15.37 -6.30 -28.64
CA PRO A 28 15.61 -6.44 -30.07
C PRO A 28 14.37 -6.83 -30.88
N ASP A 29 13.36 -7.44 -30.25
CA ASP A 29 12.15 -7.90 -30.94
C ASP A 29 11.24 -6.72 -31.28
N VAL A 30 11.28 -5.67 -30.46
CA VAL A 30 10.46 -4.46 -30.61
C VAL A 30 11.28 -3.24 -31.08
N GLY A 31 12.62 -3.34 -31.04
CA GLY A 31 13.53 -2.28 -31.48
C GLY A 31 13.50 -1.03 -30.60
N ARG A 32 13.20 -1.18 -29.29
CA ARG A 32 13.09 -0.08 -28.32
C ARG A 32 13.69 -0.49 -26.98
N HIS A 33 14.00 0.46 -26.11
CA HIS A 33 14.35 0.11 -24.71
C HIS A 33 13.08 -0.24 -23.94
N ARG A 34 13.14 -1.23 -23.06
CA ARG A 34 12.03 -1.67 -22.19
C ARG A 34 12.44 -1.52 -20.74
N ALA A 35 11.53 -1.04 -19.91
CA ALA A 35 11.71 -0.96 -18.46
C ALA A 35 10.40 -1.36 -17.74
N PRO A 36 10.45 -1.81 -16.46
CA PRO A 36 9.25 -1.97 -15.65
C PRO A 36 8.37 -0.71 -15.64
N ALA A 37 7.06 -0.87 -15.68
CA ALA A 37 6.15 0.28 -15.85
C ALA A 37 6.21 1.26 -14.67
N TYR A 38 6.51 0.80 -13.45
CA TYR A 38 6.61 1.68 -12.28
C TYR A 38 7.64 2.81 -12.42
N LEU A 39 8.63 2.66 -13.31
CA LEU A 39 9.65 3.66 -13.59
C LEU A 39 9.14 4.83 -14.45
N PHE A 40 7.89 4.76 -14.94
CA PHE A 40 7.28 5.83 -15.71
C PHE A 40 7.32 7.18 -14.98
N GLY A 41 7.13 7.19 -13.66
CA GLY A 41 7.22 8.41 -12.86
C GLY A 41 8.57 9.11 -12.97
N GLU A 42 9.68 8.35 -12.99
CA GLU A 42 11.03 8.90 -13.16
C GLU A 42 11.24 9.45 -14.57
N VAL A 43 10.74 8.74 -15.60
CA VAL A 43 10.80 9.18 -17.00
C VAL A 43 10.05 10.49 -17.18
N ALA A 44 8.82 10.57 -16.68
CA ALA A 44 7.98 11.76 -16.77
C ALA A 44 8.59 12.94 -16.01
N ALA A 45 9.10 12.72 -14.79
CA ALA A 45 9.73 13.78 -13.99
C ALA A 45 11.01 14.31 -14.65
N ARG A 46 11.83 13.44 -15.26
CA ARG A 46 13.01 13.85 -16.03
C ARG A 46 12.61 14.71 -17.23
N ALA A 47 11.64 14.26 -18.03
CA ALA A 47 11.17 15.01 -19.19
C ALA A 47 10.64 16.39 -18.80
N ASP A 48 9.85 16.48 -17.72
CA ASP A 48 9.34 17.74 -17.19
C ASP A 48 10.49 18.68 -16.75
N ALA A 49 11.52 18.15 -16.08
CA ALA A 49 12.67 18.93 -15.61
C ALA A 49 13.53 19.46 -16.78
N ASP A 50 13.65 18.69 -17.85
CA ASP A 50 14.42 19.05 -19.04
C ASP A 50 13.60 19.93 -20.01
N GLY A 51 12.29 20.09 -19.79
CA GLY A 51 11.37 20.80 -20.68
C GLY A 51 11.07 20.03 -21.97
N ASP A 52 11.32 18.73 -21.98
CA ASP A 52 11.15 17.84 -23.12
C ASP A 52 9.68 17.40 -23.25
N ALA A 53 9.14 17.48 -24.47
CA ALA A 53 7.84 16.87 -24.76
C ALA A 53 7.98 15.33 -24.83
N LEU A 54 7.22 14.62 -23.99
CA LEU A 54 7.19 13.16 -23.99
C LEU A 54 6.07 12.64 -24.91
N ALA A 55 6.44 12.14 -26.09
CA ALA A 55 5.47 11.55 -27.01
C ALA A 55 4.88 10.26 -26.41
N GLY A 56 3.54 10.15 -26.40
CA GLY A 56 2.85 9.00 -25.79
C GLY A 56 2.75 9.05 -24.27
N ASP A 57 2.96 10.23 -23.66
CA ASP A 57 2.84 10.44 -22.21
C ASP A 57 1.54 9.82 -21.65
N LEU A 58 1.69 8.84 -20.77
CA LEU A 58 0.56 8.09 -20.18
C LEU A 58 -0.38 9.00 -19.37
N ARG A 59 0.13 10.14 -18.87
CA ARG A 59 -0.65 11.13 -18.11
C ARG A 59 -1.71 11.80 -18.97
N ALA A 60 -1.50 11.89 -20.28
CA ALA A 60 -2.44 12.55 -21.20
C ALA A 60 -3.81 11.86 -21.23
N ALA A 61 -3.88 10.57 -20.89
CA ALA A 61 -5.13 9.81 -20.81
C ALA A 61 -5.89 10.03 -19.48
N TRP A 62 -5.30 10.71 -18.49
CA TRP A 62 -5.87 10.83 -17.15
C TRP A 62 -6.68 12.11 -16.99
N THR A 63 -8.00 11.98 -16.85
CA THR A 63 -8.85 13.11 -16.46
C THR A 63 -8.77 13.34 -14.96
N ALA A 64 -8.15 14.45 -14.54
CA ALA A 64 -8.13 14.88 -13.15
C ALA A 64 -9.52 15.39 -12.70
N LYS A 65 -9.96 14.92 -11.53
CA LYS A 65 -11.21 15.31 -10.85
C LYS A 65 -10.96 15.50 -9.35
N PRO A 66 -10.16 16.49 -8.94
CA PRO A 66 -9.83 16.71 -7.53
C PRO A 66 -11.08 17.13 -6.73
N ARG A 67 -11.07 16.85 -5.43
CA ARG A 67 -12.15 17.09 -4.48
C ARG A 67 -11.58 17.63 -3.17
N SER A 68 -12.35 18.47 -2.48
CA SER A 68 -11.99 18.91 -1.14
C SER A 68 -11.98 17.74 -0.17
N ILE A 69 -10.93 17.65 0.66
CA ILE A 69 -10.78 16.64 1.71
C ILE A 69 -11.43 17.07 3.04
N GLU A 70 -11.95 18.30 3.15
CA GLU A 70 -12.56 18.83 4.39
C GLU A 70 -13.69 17.94 4.91
N ALA A 71 -14.49 17.37 4.00
CA ALA A 71 -15.58 16.46 4.34
C ALA A 71 -15.12 15.16 5.00
N LEU A 72 -13.86 14.75 4.80
CA LEU A 72 -13.29 13.54 5.41
C LEU A 72 -12.94 13.72 6.88
N ARG A 73 -12.81 14.98 7.36
CA ARG A 73 -12.47 15.33 8.75
C ARG A 73 -11.33 14.47 9.29
N LEU A 74 -10.18 14.59 8.64
CA LEU A 74 -8.97 13.85 9.05
C LEU A 74 -8.58 14.23 10.48
N ARG A 75 -8.12 13.24 11.24
CA ARG A 75 -7.44 13.47 12.52
C ARG A 75 -6.04 14.03 12.27
N ASP A 76 -5.45 14.70 13.25
CA ASP A 76 -4.15 15.38 13.09
C ASP A 76 -3.06 14.45 12.55
N TYR A 77 -2.93 13.24 13.09
CA TYR A 77 -1.95 12.25 12.60
C TYR A 77 -2.27 11.72 11.19
N GLN A 78 -3.54 11.74 10.77
CA GLN A 78 -3.94 11.36 9.41
C GLN A 78 -3.60 12.47 8.41
N ALA A 79 -3.77 13.74 8.82
CA ALA A 79 -3.37 14.90 8.03
C ALA A 79 -1.83 14.97 7.92
N ASP A 80 -1.10 14.73 9.01
CA ASP A 80 0.36 14.64 8.99
C ASP A 80 0.84 13.49 8.09
N ALA A 81 0.22 12.31 8.18
CA ALA A 81 0.52 11.19 7.27
C ALA A 81 0.38 11.57 5.79
N LEU A 82 -0.71 12.25 5.44
CA LEU A 82 -0.95 12.72 4.07
C LEU A 82 0.09 13.78 3.65
N ALA A 83 0.36 14.76 4.51
CA ALA A 83 1.33 15.82 4.23
C ALA A 83 2.74 15.28 4.02
N ARG A 84 3.19 14.33 4.86
CA ARG A 84 4.49 13.66 4.68
C ARG A 84 4.54 12.86 3.39
N TRP A 85 3.47 12.15 3.05
CA TRP A 85 3.39 11.45 1.77
C TRP A 85 3.54 12.40 0.57
N TYR A 86 2.93 13.59 0.61
CA TYR A 86 3.17 14.64 -0.41
C TYR A 86 4.61 15.14 -0.42
N ALA A 87 5.21 15.36 0.75
CA ALA A 87 6.61 15.79 0.87
C ALA A 87 7.59 14.77 0.28
N HIS A 88 7.22 13.50 0.25
CA HIS A 88 7.94 12.41 -0.42
C HIS A 88 7.45 12.17 -1.86
N GLU A 89 7.12 13.24 -2.58
CA GLU A 89 6.73 13.21 -3.99
C GLU A 89 5.53 12.29 -4.29
N ARG A 90 4.65 12.11 -3.29
CA ARG A 90 3.49 11.19 -3.35
C ARG A 90 3.90 9.73 -3.48
N ARG A 91 5.05 9.35 -2.93
CA ARG A 91 5.56 7.98 -2.86
C ARG A 91 5.93 7.63 -1.43
N GLY A 92 5.23 6.68 -0.82
CA GLY A 92 5.53 6.32 0.56
C GLY A 92 4.59 5.31 1.20
N ILE A 93 5.02 4.81 2.35
CA ILE A 93 4.27 3.87 3.19
C ILE A 93 3.84 4.58 4.48
N VAL A 94 2.55 4.50 4.76
CA VAL A 94 1.90 5.00 5.97
C VAL A 94 1.57 3.80 6.86
N ALA A 95 2.31 3.66 7.96
CA ALA A 95 2.07 2.62 8.96
C ALA A 95 1.19 3.19 10.08
N LEU A 96 -0.07 2.75 10.11
CA LEU A 96 -1.06 3.16 11.11
C LEU A 96 -1.77 1.91 11.68
N PRO A 97 -1.97 1.82 13.00
CA PRO A 97 -2.62 0.68 13.63
C PRO A 97 -3.99 0.36 13.03
N THR A 98 -4.42 -0.89 13.14
CA THR A 98 -5.78 -1.27 12.76
C THR A 98 -6.80 -0.42 13.52
N GLY A 99 -7.84 0.05 12.83
CA GLY A 99 -8.82 0.98 13.40
C GLY A 99 -8.39 2.45 13.45
N ALA A 100 -7.12 2.79 13.18
CA ALA A 100 -6.65 4.18 13.13
C ALA A 100 -7.07 4.94 11.87
N GLY A 101 -7.76 4.29 10.92
CA GLY A 101 -8.38 4.95 9.76
C GLY A 101 -7.47 5.06 8.53
N LYS A 102 -6.67 4.04 8.21
CA LYS A 102 -5.85 3.93 6.98
C LYS A 102 -6.65 4.29 5.71
N THR A 103 -7.88 3.80 5.61
CA THR A 103 -8.80 4.09 4.50
C THR A 103 -9.09 5.58 4.32
N ARG A 104 -9.16 6.37 5.40
CA ARG A 104 -9.40 7.83 5.31
C ARG A 104 -8.21 8.57 4.69
N VAL A 105 -6.98 8.16 5.03
CA VAL A 105 -5.76 8.73 4.44
C VAL A 105 -5.74 8.46 2.93
N ALA A 106 -6.06 7.23 2.52
CA ALA A 106 -6.15 6.89 1.09
C ALA A 106 -7.27 7.62 0.36
N LEU A 107 -8.45 7.75 0.96
CA LEU A 107 -9.54 8.56 0.40
C LEU A 107 -9.12 10.01 0.21
N ALA A 108 -8.39 10.58 1.16
CA ALA A 108 -7.87 11.93 1.05
C ALA A 108 -6.87 12.07 -0.11
N ALA A 109 -5.95 11.12 -0.26
CA ALA A 109 -5.03 11.08 -1.40
C ALA A 109 -5.77 10.97 -2.75
N ILE A 110 -6.80 10.12 -2.84
CA ILE A 110 -7.64 9.97 -4.04
C ILE A 110 -8.39 11.27 -4.34
N PHE A 111 -8.95 11.91 -3.32
CA PHE A 111 -9.71 13.14 -3.46
C PHE A 111 -8.82 14.28 -3.94
N GLU A 112 -7.70 14.52 -3.27
CA GLU A 112 -6.85 15.67 -3.54
C GLU A 112 -6.11 15.55 -4.88
N LEU A 113 -5.60 14.35 -5.23
CA LEU A 113 -4.99 14.15 -6.55
C LEU A 113 -6.02 14.15 -7.68
N GLY A 114 -7.18 13.55 -7.47
CA GLY A 114 -8.25 13.48 -8.46
C GLY A 114 -7.93 12.67 -9.73
N VAL A 115 -6.73 12.10 -9.86
CA VAL A 115 -6.34 11.25 -10.99
C VAL A 115 -7.00 9.88 -10.91
N PRO A 116 -7.05 9.09 -12.00
CA PRO A 116 -7.48 7.70 -11.92
C PRO A 116 -6.67 6.91 -10.91
N ALA A 117 -7.34 6.13 -10.07
CA ALA A 117 -6.74 5.47 -8.91
C ALA A 117 -7.04 3.97 -8.88
N LEU A 118 -6.03 3.18 -8.53
CA LEU A 118 -6.14 1.75 -8.29
C LEU A 118 -5.89 1.47 -6.81
N VAL A 119 -6.80 0.74 -6.16
CA VAL A 119 -6.60 0.21 -4.82
C VAL A 119 -6.39 -1.30 -4.92
N LEU A 120 -5.21 -1.76 -4.50
CA LEU A 120 -4.86 -3.17 -4.39
C LEU A 120 -5.11 -3.66 -2.96
N VAL A 121 -5.81 -4.80 -2.84
CA VAL A 121 -6.18 -5.41 -1.54
C VAL A 121 -5.87 -6.92 -1.51
N PRO A 122 -5.58 -7.51 -0.33
CA PRO A 122 -5.21 -8.93 -0.26
C PRO A 122 -6.40 -9.89 -0.33
N THR A 123 -7.60 -9.48 0.11
CA THR A 123 -8.74 -10.40 0.27
C THR A 123 -10.02 -9.89 -0.41
N ARG A 124 -10.94 -10.82 -0.70
CA ARG A 124 -12.28 -10.51 -1.24
C ARG A 124 -13.14 -9.70 -0.25
N ALA A 125 -12.98 -9.95 1.05
CA ALA A 125 -13.68 -9.17 2.07
C ALA A 125 -13.26 -7.68 2.02
N LEU A 126 -11.95 -7.43 1.98
CA LEU A 126 -11.42 -6.07 1.84
C LEU A 126 -11.82 -5.44 0.50
N LEU A 127 -11.86 -6.22 -0.59
CA LEU A 127 -12.35 -5.73 -1.88
C LEU A 127 -13.77 -5.14 -1.77
N ALA A 128 -14.68 -5.87 -1.11
CA ALA A 128 -16.05 -5.40 -0.91
C ALA A 128 -16.12 -4.17 0.02
N GLU A 129 -15.36 -4.17 1.12
CA GLU A 129 -15.29 -3.03 2.06
C GLU A 129 -14.77 -1.76 1.39
N TRP A 130 -13.68 -1.87 0.62
CA TRP A 130 -13.10 -0.76 -0.12
C TRP A 130 -14.04 -0.25 -1.21
N ALA A 131 -14.67 -1.15 -1.97
CA ALA A 131 -15.62 -0.75 -3.00
C ALA A 131 -16.80 0.03 -2.39
N HIS A 132 -17.31 -0.43 -1.23
CA HIS A 132 -18.37 0.27 -0.50
C HIS A 132 -17.91 1.65 0.00
N ALA A 133 -16.74 1.72 0.65
CA ALA A 133 -16.18 2.98 1.16
C ALA A 133 -15.94 4.01 0.04
N LEU A 134 -15.39 3.57 -1.09
CA LEU A 134 -15.13 4.42 -2.26
C LEU A 134 -16.43 4.87 -2.92
N ALA A 135 -17.41 3.99 -3.11
CA ALA A 135 -18.70 4.36 -3.68
C ALA A 135 -19.43 5.38 -2.78
N ALA A 136 -19.38 5.16 -1.47
CA ALA A 136 -19.97 6.05 -0.47
C ALA A 136 -19.30 7.43 -0.46
N ALA A 137 -17.97 7.50 -0.58
CA ALA A 137 -17.21 8.74 -0.55
C ALA A 137 -17.25 9.49 -1.89
N LEU A 138 -17.05 8.78 -3.01
CA LEU A 138 -16.89 9.38 -4.33
C LEU A 138 -18.22 9.60 -5.06
N LYS A 139 -19.30 8.91 -4.70
CA LYS A 139 -20.61 9.06 -5.38
C LYS A 139 -20.51 8.92 -6.91
N GLU A 140 -19.67 8.00 -7.37
CA GLU A 140 -19.45 7.70 -8.78
C GLU A 140 -19.25 6.18 -8.97
N PRO A 141 -19.31 5.66 -10.21
CA PRO A 141 -19.08 4.24 -10.47
C PRO A 141 -17.66 3.81 -10.04
N ILE A 142 -17.58 2.76 -9.23
CA ILE A 142 -16.33 2.15 -8.79
C ILE A 142 -16.11 0.86 -9.57
N GLY A 143 -14.90 0.70 -10.11
CA GLY A 143 -14.46 -0.51 -10.78
C GLY A 143 -14.13 -1.57 -9.75
N ILE A 144 -14.49 -2.81 -10.04
CA ILE A 144 -14.22 -3.97 -9.19
C ILE A 144 -13.62 -5.05 -10.08
N VAL A 145 -12.42 -5.51 -9.72
CA VAL A 145 -11.73 -6.60 -10.43
C VAL A 145 -11.27 -7.66 -9.45
N GLY A 146 -11.94 -8.81 -9.49
CA GLY A 146 -11.83 -9.87 -8.48
C GLY A 146 -13.21 -10.35 -8.09
N ASP A 147 -13.27 -11.56 -7.53
CA ASP A 147 -14.54 -12.20 -7.19
C ASP A 147 -15.52 -12.37 -8.36
N GLY A 148 -15.01 -12.76 -9.53
CA GLY A 148 -15.83 -12.91 -10.75
C GLY A 148 -16.14 -11.60 -11.47
N GLU A 149 -15.93 -10.44 -10.85
CA GLU A 149 -16.07 -9.12 -11.48
C GLU A 149 -14.81 -8.72 -12.24
N ASN A 150 -14.99 -8.00 -13.35
CA ASN A 150 -13.89 -7.49 -14.18
C ASN A 150 -14.26 -6.13 -14.81
N THR A 151 -14.72 -5.21 -13.97
CA THR A 151 -15.09 -3.86 -14.40
C THR A 151 -14.01 -2.87 -14.00
N ILE A 152 -13.42 -2.19 -14.99
CA ILE A 152 -12.45 -1.11 -14.76
C ILE A 152 -13.17 0.23 -14.88
N GLN A 153 -12.97 1.10 -13.89
CA GLN A 153 -13.44 2.49 -13.87
C GLN A 153 -12.28 3.41 -13.51
N ARG A 154 -12.54 4.72 -13.50
CA ARG A 154 -11.53 5.72 -13.10
C ARG A 154 -10.93 5.43 -11.72
N VAL A 155 -11.77 5.02 -10.77
CA VAL A 155 -11.33 4.50 -9.48
C VAL A 155 -11.72 3.04 -9.41
N THR A 156 -10.73 2.16 -9.23
CA THR A 156 -10.92 0.70 -9.28
C THR A 156 -10.29 0.05 -8.05
N VAL A 157 -10.98 -0.93 -7.46
CA VAL A 157 -10.45 -1.82 -6.43
C VAL A 157 -10.18 -3.19 -7.04
N MET A 158 -9.03 -3.77 -6.74
CA MET A 158 -8.61 -5.04 -7.30
C MET A 158 -7.89 -5.90 -6.25
N THR A 159 -8.18 -7.20 -6.22
CA THR A 159 -7.37 -8.11 -5.38
C THR A 159 -5.96 -8.24 -5.93
N PHE A 160 -4.96 -8.54 -5.10
CA PHE A 160 -3.58 -8.74 -5.56
C PHE A 160 -3.46 -9.78 -6.67
N GLU A 161 -4.21 -10.89 -6.55
CA GLU A 161 -4.21 -11.98 -7.51
C GLU A 161 -4.77 -11.55 -8.88
N SER A 162 -5.83 -10.73 -8.88
CA SER A 162 -6.34 -10.13 -10.09
C SER A 162 -5.39 -9.07 -10.65
N GLY A 163 -4.70 -8.32 -9.78
CA GLY A 163 -3.63 -7.37 -10.10
C GLY A 163 -2.59 -8.00 -10.99
N PHE A 164 -2.03 -9.12 -10.55
CA PHE A 164 -1.04 -9.90 -11.29
C PHE A 164 -1.51 -10.25 -12.72
N ARG A 165 -2.78 -10.59 -12.91
CA ARG A 165 -3.30 -11.00 -14.22
C ARG A 165 -3.71 -9.84 -15.13
N ARG A 166 -4.02 -8.67 -14.56
CA ARG A 166 -4.72 -7.60 -15.29
C ARG A 166 -3.85 -6.38 -15.53
N LEU A 167 -2.86 -6.13 -14.68
CA LEU A 167 -2.04 -4.92 -14.77
C LEU A 167 -1.13 -4.90 -15.99
N ASP A 168 -0.85 -6.05 -16.60
CA ASP A 168 -0.19 -6.08 -17.91
C ASP A 168 -0.95 -5.31 -18.99
N LEU A 169 -2.28 -5.23 -18.88
CA LEU A 169 -3.15 -4.57 -19.85
C LEU A 169 -3.67 -3.21 -19.37
N ALA A 170 -3.84 -3.05 -18.06
CA ALA A 170 -4.46 -1.87 -17.46
C ALA A 170 -3.49 -1.00 -16.63
N GLY A 171 -2.22 -1.38 -16.54
CA GLY A 171 -1.24 -0.74 -15.65
C GLY A 171 -0.99 0.74 -15.92
N ALA A 172 -1.19 1.19 -17.17
CA ALA A 172 -1.10 2.60 -17.57
C ALA A 172 -2.37 3.44 -17.29
N SER A 173 -3.48 2.81 -16.90
CA SER A 173 -4.76 3.53 -16.74
C SER A 173 -4.85 4.35 -15.45
N PHE A 174 -3.89 4.22 -14.54
CA PHE A 174 -3.95 4.79 -13.20
C PHE A 174 -2.77 5.73 -12.93
N GLY A 175 -3.07 6.89 -12.36
CA GLY A 175 -2.07 7.87 -11.89
C GLY A 175 -1.74 7.75 -10.40
N LEU A 176 -2.60 7.06 -9.63
CA LEU A 176 -2.38 6.74 -8.21
C LEU A 176 -2.55 5.23 -7.98
N LEU A 177 -1.58 4.62 -7.31
CA LEU A 177 -1.66 3.27 -6.77
C LEU A 177 -1.72 3.31 -5.24
N VAL A 178 -2.77 2.75 -4.66
CA VAL A 178 -2.90 2.51 -3.22
C VAL A 178 -2.75 1.01 -2.99
N VAL A 179 -1.89 0.62 -2.05
CA VAL A 179 -1.65 -0.79 -1.70
C VAL A 179 -2.02 -0.99 -0.23
N ASP A 180 -3.15 -1.63 0.02
CA ASP A 180 -3.58 -1.98 1.38
C ASP A 180 -2.85 -3.23 1.86
N GLU A 181 -2.50 -3.28 3.14
CA GLU A 181 -1.63 -4.30 3.72
C GLU A 181 -0.37 -4.58 2.89
N VAL A 182 0.36 -3.52 2.57
CA VAL A 182 1.55 -3.53 1.70
C VAL A 182 2.65 -4.49 2.16
N HIS A 183 2.67 -4.88 3.44
CA HIS A 183 3.61 -5.86 3.99
C HIS A 183 3.54 -7.24 3.27
N HIS A 184 2.42 -7.57 2.62
CA HIS A 184 2.28 -8.80 1.85
C HIS A 184 3.24 -8.90 0.65
N PHE A 185 3.75 -7.80 0.12
CA PHE A 185 4.68 -7.79 -1.01
C PHE A 185 6.16 -7.89 -0.59
N GLY A 186 6.44 -8.03 0.72
CA GLY A 186 7.80 -8.04 1.27
C GLY A 186 8.51 -9.40 1.27
N SER A 187 7.79 -10.53 1.20
CA SER A 187 8.34 -11.86 1.48
C SER A 187 8.42 -12.80 0.27
N GLY A 188 8.68 -12.26 -0.93
CA GLY A 188 9.23 -13.05 -2.05
C GLY A 188 8.29 -13.48 -3.19
N ALA A 189 7.03 -13.03 -3.24
CA ALA A 189 6.19 -13.26 -4.43
C ALA A 189 5.18 -12.12 -4.67
N ARG A 190 4.85 -11.86 -5.94
CA ARG A 190 3.77 -10.98 -6.43
C ARG A 190 4.08 -9.48 -6.55
N VAL A 191 5.35 -9.07 -6.46
CA VAL A 191 5.76 -7.67 -6.71
C VAL A 191 5.49 -7.21 -8.15
N GLU A 192 5.31 -8.15 -9.06
CA GLU A 192 5.03 -7.92 -10.48
C GLU A 192 3.80 -7.02 -10.68
N ALA A 193 2.78 -7.14 -9.81
CA ALA A 193 1.63 -6.24 -9.84
C ALA A 193 2.03 -4.77 -9.57
N LEU A 194 2.97 -4.54 -8.65
CA LEU A 194 3.49 -3.20 -8.35
C LEU A 194 4.39 -2.69 -9.48
N GLU A 195 5.18 -3.58 -10.09
CA GLU A 195 6.06 -3.27 -11.21
C GLU A 195 5.30 -2.94 -12.50
N ALA A 196 4.18 -3.66 -12.74
CA ALA A 196 3.35 -3.53 -13.94
C ALA A 196 2.43 -2.30 -13.94
N CYS A 197 2.22 -1.66 -12.80
CA CYS A 197 1.47 -0.42 -12.72
C CYS A 197 2.38 0.77 -13.04
N ALA A 198 1.95 1.69 -13.91
CA ALA A 198 2.73 2.88 -14.29
C ALA A 198 2.52 4.07 -13.35
N ALA A 199 1.59 3.97 -12.38
CA ALA A 199 1.21 5.07 -11.50
C ALA A 199 2.44 5.71 -10.81
N PRO A 200 2.69 7.03 -11.02
CA PRO A 200 3.77 7.75 -10.36
C PRO A 200 3.50 7.96 -8.87
N ALA A 201 2.25 8.28 -8.50
CA ALA A 201 1.85 8.41 -7.10
C ALA A 201 1.55 7.03 -6.52
N ARG A 202 2.13 6.72 -5.37
CA ARG A 202 2.08 5.40 -4.72
C ARG A 202 1.97 5.52 -3.21
N LEU A 203 0.92 4.95 -2.66
CA LEU A 203 0.62 4.95 -1.22
C LEU A 203 0.51 3.52 -0.71
N GLY A 204 1.47 3.10 0.11
CA GLY A 204 1.38 1.85 0.86
C GLY A 204 0.70 2.08 2.20
N LEU A 205 -0.20 1.19 2.60
CA LEU A 205 -0.85 1.21 3.90
C LEU A 205 -0.52 -0.07 4.64
N SER A 206 -0.16 0.03 5.93
CA SER A 206 -0.05 -1.16 6.76
C SER A 206 -0.34 -0.89 8.22
N ALA A 207 -0.72 -1.94 8.96
CA ALA A 207 -0.82 -1.89 10.41
C ALA A 207 0.53 -1.68 11.10
N THR A 208 1.59 -2.24 10.51
CA THR A 208 2.95 -2.25 11.06
C THR A 208 3.95 -1.91 9.97
N ALA A 209 4.99 -1.15 10.30
CA ALA A 209 6.05 -0.88 9.33
C ALA A 209 6.85 -2.17 9.05
N PRO A 210 7.34 -2.36 7.81
CA PRO A 210 8.26 -3.44 7.51
C PRO A 210 9.56 -3.26 8.32
N PRO A 211 10.17 -4.35 8.83
CA PRO A 211 11.38 -4.25 9.63
C PRO A 211 12.48 -3.45 8.91
N PRO A 212 13.05 -2.39 9.53
CA PRO A 212 14.03 -1.57 8.87
C PRO A 212 15.20 -2.38 8.32
N ARG A 213 15.65 -2.07 7.10
CA ARG A 213 16.76 -2.75 6.40
C ARG A 213 16.52 -4.23 6.05
N SER A 214 15.32 -4.76 6.27
CA SER A 214 14.95 -6.07 5.69
C SER A 214 14.87 -5.98 4.17
N GLU A 215 15.03 -7.11 3.49
CA GLU A 215 14.84 -7.22 2.03
C GLU A 215 13.45 -6.71 1.61
N ALA A 216 12.43 -7.08 2.39
CA ALA A 216 11.06 -6.58 2.26
C ALA A 216 10.99 -5.05 2.26
N ALA A 217 11.60 -4.41 3.27
CA ALA A 217 11.58 -2.95 3.41
C ALA A 217 12.30 -2.25 2.25
N LEU A 218 13.45 -2.78 1.81
CA LEU A 218 14.20 -2.24 0.68
C LEU A 218 13.39 -2.33 -0.63
N ARG A 219 12.78 -3.49 -0.88
CA ARG A 219 11.99 -3.72 -2.09
C ARG A 219 10.72 -2.87 -2.12
N LEU A 220 10.02 -2.76 -0.99
CA LEU A 220 8.87 -1.87 -0.87
C LEU A 220 9.26 -0.39 -1.01
N SER A 221 10.42 0.00 -0.47
CA SER A 221 10.93 1.37 -0.63
C SER A 221 11.21 1.72 -2.09
N GLU A 222 11.67 0.76 -2.89
CA GLU A 222 11.89 0.93 -4.33
C GLU A 222 10.56 1.05 -5.09
N LEU A 223 9.61 0.14 -4.82
CA LEU A 223 8.39 -0.01 -5.62
C LEU A 223 7.26 0.93 -5.21
N VAL A 224 7.17 1.31 -3.94
CA VAL A 224 6.09 2.14 -3.37
C VAL A 224 6.65 3.45 -2.83
N GLY A 225 7.74 3.39 -2.06
CA GLY A 225 8.38 4.53 -1.42
C GLY A 225 8.74 4.23 0.04
N PRO A 226 9.53 5.09 0.69
CA PRO A 226 9.99 4.87 2.07
C PRO A 226 8.81 4.88 3.05
N VAL A 227 9.03 4.38 4.27
CA VAL A 227 8.08 4.62 5.37
C VAL A 227 8.13 6.10 5.73
N VAL A 228 7.04 6.82 5.46
CA VAL A 228 6.96 8.28 5.67
C VAL A 228 6.44 8.63 7.07
N ILE A 229 5.67 7.72 7.65
CA ILE A 229 5.18 7.82 9.02
C ILE A 229 4.88 6.41 9.55
N GLU A 230 5.20 6.22 10.82
CA GLU A 230 4.77 5.11 11.63
C GLU A 230 4.22 5.69 12.94
N VAL A 231 2.95 5.42 13.21
CA VAL A 231 2.32 5.83 14.47
C VAL A 231 2.14 4.57 15.31
N PRO A 232 2.82 4.44 16.45
CA PRO A 232 2.68 3.28 17.32
C PRO A 232 1.28 3.24 17.96
N VAL A 233 0.82 2.05 18.33
CA VAL A 233 -0.53 1.85 18.90
C VAL A 233 -0.68 2.62 20.21
N GLU A 234 0.39 2.70 20.99
CA GLU A 234 0.50 3.35 22.29
C GLU A 234 0.23 4.86 22.20
N GLU A 235 0.62 5.52 21.12
CA GLU A 235 0.36 6.94 20.90
C GLU A 235 -1.12 7.24 20.62
N LEU A 236 -1.87 6.25 20.12
CA LEU A 236 -3.28 6.38 19.79
C LEU A 236 -4.19 5.79 20.88
N ALA A 237 -3.66 4.98 21.79
CA ALA A 237 -4.40 4.34 22.87
C ALA A 237 -4.96 5.39 23.85
N GLY A 238 -6.26 5.31 24.14
CA GLY A 238 -6.92 6.21 25.10
C GLY A 238 -7.28 7.60 24.55
N THR A 239 -6.83 7.96 23.35
CA THR A 239 -7.22 9.20 22.64
C THR A 239 -8.11 8.90 21.43
N HIS A 240 -7.64 8.02 20.54
CA HIS A 240 -8.23 7.74 19.24
C HIS A 240 -8.57 6.27 19.02
N LEU A 241 -7.92 5.39 19.78
CA LEU A 241 -8.22 3.96 19.92
C LEU A 241 -8.76 3.71 21.33
N ALA A 242 -9.60 2.68 21.45
CA ALA A 242 -10.05 2.21 22.75
C ALA A 242 -8.83 1.80 23.61
N PRO A 243 -8.85 2.06 24.93
CA PRO A 243 -7.80 1.59 25.83
C PRO A 243 -7.72 0.06 25.82
N PHE A 244 -6.50 -0.50 25.83
CA PHE A 244 -6.28 -1.94 25.83
C PHE A 244 -5.12 -2.33 26.74
N ASP A 245 -5.18 -3.57 27.27
CA ASP A 245 -4.10 -4.20 28.02
C ASP A 245 -3.41 -5.25 27.10
N VAL A 246 -2.10 -5.14 26.90
CA VAL A 246 -1.34 -6.17 26.16
C VAL A 246 -0.94 -7.29 27.11
N VAL A 247 -1.42 -8.50 26.84
CA VAL A 247 -1.06 -9.71 27.59
C VAL A 247 -0.34 -10.68 26.66
N CYS A 248 0.98 -10.77 26.79
CA CYS A 248 1.78 -11.75 26.05
C CYS A 248 1.75 -13.11 26.77
N ILE A 249 1.17 -14.13 26.11
CA ILE A 249 1.16 -15.51 26.63
C ILE A 249 2.23 -16.31 25.88
N PRO A 250 3.34 -16.70 26.52
CA PRO A 250 4.36 -17.52 25.87
C PRO A 250 3.82 -18.93 25.62
N MET A 251 3.74 -19.33 24.35
CA MET A 251 3.37 -20.68 23.96
C MET A 251 4.62 -21.55 23.89
N VAL A 252 4.64 -22.64 24.65
CA VAL A 252 5.70 -23.63 24.60
C VAL A 252 5.30 -24.71 23.59
N LEU A 253 6.00 -24.79 22.46
CA LEU A 253 5.77 -25.84 21.48
C LEU A 253 5.96 -27.22 22.12
N CYS A 254 5.07 -28.16 21.79
CA CYS A 254 5.19 -29.55 22.23
C CYS A 254 6.38 -30.25 21.54
N VAL A 255 6.75 -31.43 22.03
CA VAL A 255 7.90 -32.18 21.47
C VAL A 255 7.71 -32.47 19.98
N ASP A 256 6.51 -32.92 19.58
CA ASP A 256 6.22 -33.26 18.18
C ASP A 256 6.26 -32.02 17.26
N GLU A 257 5.68 -30.90 17.69
CA GLU A 257 5.74 -29.62 16.96
C GLU A 257 7.19 -29.14 16.79
N ARG A 258 8.03 -29.26 17.82
CA ARG A 258 9.45 -28.89 17.72
C ARG A 258 10.20 -29.72 16.69
N TRP A 259 9.89 -31.02 16.61
CA TRP A 259 10.43 -31.91 15.57
C TRP A 259 9.97 -31.47 14.18
N THR A 260 8.68 -31.16 14.02
CA THR A 260 8.14 -30.65 12.75
C THR A 260 8.81 -29.36 12.29
N PHE A 261 9.11 -28.44 13.21
CA PHE A 261 9.77 -27.17 12.90
C PHE A 261 11.31 -27.22 12.92
N GLY A 262 11.92 -28.40 13.04
CA GLY A 262 13.37 -28.58 12.96
C GLY A 262 14.16 -27.91 14.10
N LEU A 263 13.51 -27.56 15.21
CA LEU A 263 14.12 -26.87 16.35
C LEU A 263 14.86 -27.89 17.23
N ARG A 264 16.18 -28.01 17.03
CA ARG A 264 17.04 -29.02 17.69
C ARG A 264 17.61 -28.63 19.06
N SER A 265 17.41 -27.40 19.54
CA SER A 265 18.06 -26.91 20.78
C SER A 265 17.06 -26.43 21.82
N PRO A 266 17.26 -26.75 23.12
CA PRO A 266 16.50 -26.21 24.22
C PRO A 266 17.04 -24.83 24.61
N ARG A 267 17.14 -23.88 23.68
CA ARG A 267 17.27 -22.48 24.06
C ARG A 267 15.89 -21.92 24.32
N VAL A 268 15.37 -22.28 25.49
CA VAL A 268 14.37 -21.45 26.16
C VAL A 268 15.13 -20.18 26.54
N VAL A 269 14.87 -19.07 25.86
CA VAL A 269 15.23 -17.76 26.42
C VAL A 269 14.29 -17.60 27.62
N PRO A 270 14.77 -17.60 28.87
CA PRO A 270 13.90 -17.39 29.99
C PRO A 270 13.36 -15.96 29.85
N PHE A 271 12.06 -15.82 29.69
CA PHE A 271 11.41 -14.54 29.88
C PHE A 271 11.56 -14.21 31.38
N SER A 272 12.37 -13.21 31.71
CA SER A 272 12.61 -12.79 33.11
C SER A 272 11.47 -11.97 33.70
N GLY A 273 10.40 -11.71 32.95
CA GLY A 273 9.19 -11.12 33.50
C GLY A 273 8.35 -12.19 34.17
N ALA A 274 8.22 -12.15 35.49
CA ALA A 274 7.19 -12.92 36.15
C ALA A 274 5.84 -12.55 35.50
N ILE A 275 5.15 -13.54 34.92
CA ILE A 275 3.74 -13.38 34.59
C ILE A 275 3.06 -13.24 35.93
N ASP A 276 2.69 -12.02 36.27
CA ASP A 276 1.97 -11.80 37.48
C ASP A 276 0.52 -12.30 37.33
N PRO A 277 0.12 -13.36 38.06
CA PRO A 277 -1.21 -13.92 37.96
C PRO A 277 -2.29 -12.94 38.45
N TRP A 278 -1.93 -11.93 39.26
CA TRP A 278 -2.89 -10.90 39.69
C TRP A 278 -3.17 -9.90 38.57
N ALA A 279 -2.20 -9.53 37.73
CA ALA A 279 -2.39 -8.68 36.56
C ALA A 279 -3.32 -9.33 35.51
N LEU A 280 -3.17 -10.63 35.25
CA LEU A 280 -4.06 -11.39 34.36
C LEU A 280 -5.50 -11.47 34.90
N ARG A 281 -5.67 -11.70 36.21
CA ARG A 281 -7.00 -11.69 36.85
C ARG A 281 -7.59 -10.28 36.92
N ALA A 282 -6.78 -9.24 37.07
CA ALA A 282 -7.23 -7.86 37.08
C ALA A 282 -7.66 -7.40 35.67
N ALA A 283 -6.91 -7.74 34.63
CA ALA A 283 -7.29 -7.50 33.24
C ALA A 283 -8.58 -8.25 32.87
N ALA A 284 -8.71 -9.53 33.27
CA ALA A 284 -9.93 -10.30 33.06
C ALA A 284 -11.15 -9.72 33.81
N ARG A 285 -10.97 -9.19 35.03
CA ARG A 285 -12.04 -8.51 35.78
C ARG A 285 -12.42 -7.16 35.18
N ARG A 286 -11.46 -6.39 34.66
CA ARG A 286 -11.74 -5.13 33.93
C ARG A 286 -12.51 -5.38 32.63
N ALA A 287 -12.12 -6.41 31.87
CA ALA A 287 -12.83 -6.83 30.67
C ALA A 287 -14.24 -7.38 30.95
N ALA A 288 -14.45 -8.02 32.11
CA ALA A 288 -15.75 -8.51 32.55
C ALA A 288 -16.64 -7.41 33.19
N GLY A 289 -16.05 -6.36 33.77
CA GLY A 289 -16.78 -5.25 34.41
C GLY A 289 -17.25 -4.15 33.46
N SER A 290 -16.73 -4.09 32.23
CA SER A 290 -17.16 -3.11 31.22
C SER A 290 -18.51 -3.44 30.56
N SER A 291 -19.20 -4.51 30.95
CA SER A 291 -20.54 -4.86 30.44
C SER A 291 -21.70 -4.48 31.36
N GLU A 292 -21.46 -3.91 32.56
CA GLU A 292 -22.54 -3.55 33.50
C GLU A 292 -22.84 -2.04 33.61
N ASP A 293 -22.03 -1.16 33.03
CA ASP A 293 -22.25 0.32 33.08
C ASP A 293 -22.71 0.95 31.75
N ALA A 294 -23.35 0.16 30.88
CA ALA A 294 -24.11 0.68 29.73
C ALA A 294 -25.60 0.35 29.89
N ALA A 295 -26.25 1.04 30.83
CA ALA A 295 -27.70 1.20 30.90
C ALA A 295 -28.12 2.50 30.23
#